data_AF-A0A9E4YKV2-F1
#
_entry.id   AF-A0A9E4YKV2-F1
#
_cell.length_a   1.000
_cell.length_b   1.000
_cell.length_c   1.000
_cell.angle_alpha   90.00
_cell.angle_beta   90.00
_cell.angle_gamma   90.00
#
_symmetry.space_group_name_H-M   'P 1'
#
loop_
_entity.id
_entity.type
_entity.pdbx_description
1 polymer ?
#
loop_
_entity_poly.entity_id
_entity_poly.type
_entity_poly.pdbx_seq_one_letter_code
_entity_poly.pdbx_strand_id
1 'polypeptide(L)'
;LGLPFRILELCSGDIGFQSAKTYDVEVWSPASEEWLEVSSCSNCTDFQARRANIRFRRKPQGRPEYVHTLNGSGLALPRVIIALLETNQQPDGTVRLPEVLVPYMDGQQVLEPAR
;
A
#
# COMPACT_ATOMS: atom_id res chain seq x y z
N LEU A 1 -1.96 11.10 4.58
CA LEU A 1 -2.61 10.58 5.80
C LEU A 1 -1.90 10.97 7.09
N GLY A 2 -0.66 11.50 7.05
CA GLY A 2 0.04 11.95 8.27
C GLY A 2 0.56 10.81 9.15
N LEU A 3 0.58 9.57 8.64
CA LEU A 3 1.05 8.40 9.37
C LEU A 3 2.57 8.27 9.26
N PRO A 4 3.28 7.99 10.38
CA PRO A 4 4.68 7.58 10.33
C PRO A 4 4.82 6.27 9.56
N PHE A 5 5.76 6.22 8.62
CA PHE A 5 6.00 5.04 7.80
C PHE A 5 7.49 4.82 7.54
N ARG A 6 7.84 3.59 7.17
CA ARG A 6 9.14 3.22 6.62
C ARG A 6 8.96 2.45 5.30
N ILE A 7 10.03 2.41 4.51
CA ILE A 7 10.09 1.63 3.27
C ILE A 7 11.18 0.58 3.43
N LEU A 8 10.85 -0.67 3.10
CA LEU A 8 11.78 -1.78 3.11
C LEU A 8 11.97 -2.31 1.67
N GLU A 9 13.22 -2.51 1.27
CA GLU A 9 13.52 -3.34 0.10
C GLU A 9 13.59 -4.80 0.58
N LEU A 10 12.71 -5.65 0.05
CA LEU A 10 12.67 -7.05 0.47
C LEU A 10 13.91 -7.81 -0.02
N CYS A 11 14.47 -8.66 0.85
CA CYS A 11 15.60 -9.50 0.51
C CYS A 11 15.18 -10.70 -0.34
N SER A 12 16.14 -11.41 -0.95
CA SER A 12 15.85 -12.57 -1.81
C SER A 12 15.04 -13.68 -1.12
N GLY A 13 15.11 -13.80 0.21
CA GLY A 13 14.35 -14.79 0.97
C GLY A 13 12.88 -14.42 1.21
N ASP A 14 12.52 -13.15 1.02
CA ASP A 14 11.22 -12.60 1.40
C ASP A 14 10.42 -12.05 0.18
N ILE A 15 11.09 -11.84 -0.96
CA ILE A 15 10.38 -11.50 -2.21
C ILE A 15 9.49 -12.66 -2.67
N GLY A 16 8.31 -12.32 -3.19
CA GLY A 16 7.40 -13.29 -3.79
C GLY A 16 7.94 -13.92 -5.08
N PHE A 17 7.52 -15.15 -5.38
CA PHE A 17 8.01 -15.97 -6.51
C PHE A 17 7.98 -15.28 -7.88
N GLN A 18 6.98 -14.42 -8.12
CA GLN A 18 6.83 -13.68 -9.37
C GLN A 18 7.67 -12.40 -9.46
N SER A 19 8.18 -11.91 -8.35
CA SER A 19 8.78 -10.58 -8.24
C SER A 19 10.27 -10.63 -8.55
N ALA A 20 10.74 -9.66 -9.34
CA ALA A 20 12.16 -9.39 -9.50
C ALA A 20 12.68 -8.40 -8.46
N LYS A 21 11.81 -7.53 -7.94
CA LYS A 21 12.10 -6.55 -6.89
C LYS A 21 10.81 -6.08 -6.23
N THR A 22 10.80 -6.05 -4.90
CA THR A 22 9.65 -5.62 -4.09
C THR A 22 10.07 -4.58 -3.05
N TYR A 23 9.24 -3.55 -2.89
CA TYR A 23 9.30 -2.59 -1.80
C TYR A 23 8.02 -2.66 -0.98
N ASP A 24 8.18 -2.84 0.33
CA ASP A 24 7.08 -2.78 1.26
C ASP A 24 7.03 -1.41 1.96
N VAL A 25 5.83 -0.88 2.12
CA VAL A 25 5.55 0.31 2.92
C VAL A 25 4.89 -0.15 4.19
N GLU A 26 5.48 0.19 5.33
CA GLU A 26 4.94 -0.17 6.64
C GLU A 26 4.63 1.09 7.44
N VAL A 27 3.47 1.13 8.09
CA VAL A 27 3.07 2.21 9.00
C VAL A 27 3.28 1.78 10.44
N TRP A 28 3.60 2.73 11.31
CA TRP A 28 3.75 2.46 12.74
C TRP A 28 2.39 2.26 13.41
N SER A 29 2.28 1.25 14.28
CA SER A 29 1.14 1.01 15.18
C SER A 29 1.58 1.28 16.63
N PRO A 30 1.17 2.41 17.22
CA PRO A 30 1.47 2.73 18.62
C PRO A 30 0.99 1.69 19.64
N ALA A 31 -0.15 1.03 19.41
CA ALA A 31 -0.72 0.11 20.40
C ALA A 31 0.03 -1.24 20.43
N SER A 32 0.44 -1.74 19.27
CA SER A 32 1.19 -3.00 19.14
C SER A 32 2.70 -2.82 19.16
N GLU A 33 3.19 -1.57 19.14
CA GLU A 33 4.62 -1.22 19.05
C GLU A 33 5.35 -1.90 17.88
N GLU A 34 4.68 -1.97 16.73
CA GLU A 34 5.20 -2.64 15.54
C GLU A 34 4.94 -1.87 14.24
N TRP A 35 5.63 -2.29 13.18
CA TRP A 35 5.43 -1.79 11.83
C TRP A 35 4.47 -2.72 11.09
N LEU A 36 3.35 -2.17 10.61
CA LEU A 36 2.33 -2.90 9.86
C LEU A 36 2.48 -2.62 8.37
N GLU A 37 2.80 -3.64 7.58
CA GLU A 37 2.85 -3.56 6.13
C GLU A 37 1.51 -3.11 5.54
N VAL A 38 1.43 -1.97 4.88
CA VAL A 38 0.20 -1.45 4.25
C VAL A 38 0.26 -1.48 2.72
N SER A 39 1.43 -1.75 2.16
CA SER A 39 1.60 -1.92 0.74
C SER A 39 2.79 -2.80 0.44
N SER A 40 2.66 -3.62 -0.60
CA SER A 40 3.76 -4.32 -1.22
C SER A 40 3.76 -4.01 -2.72
N CYS A 41 4.83 -3.36 -3.18
CA CYS A 41 4.98 -2.83 -4.54
C CYS A 41 6.05 -3.64 -5.29
N SER A 42 5.64 -4.40 -6.30
CA SER A 42 6.50 -5.37 -6.98
C SER A 42 6.63 -5.10 -8.48
N ASN A 43 7.86 -5.19 -8.99
CA ASN A 43 8.14 -5.31 -10.41
C ASN A 43 8.34 -6.79 -10.77
N CYS A 44 7.45 -7.34 -11.58
CA CYS A 44 7.47 -8.76 -11.98
C CYS A 44 8.17 -8.98 -13.33
N THR A 45 8.76 -7.93 -13.92
CA THR A 45 9.33 -7.92 -15.28
C THR A 45 8.40 -8.65 -16.25
N ASP A 46 8.91 -9.54 -17.10
CA ASP A 46 8.11 -10.31 -18.04
C ASP A 46 7.59 -11.64 -17.46
N PHE A 47 7.78 -11.92 -16.16
CA PHE A 47 7.46 -13.22 -15.54
C PHE A 47 5.99 -13.61 -15.72
N GLN A 48 5.09 -12.69 -15.38
CA GLN A 48 3.65 -12.88 -15.52
C GLN A 48 3.23 -12.78 -16.99
N ALA A 49 3.81 -11.83 -17.74
CA ALA A 49 3.51 -11.62 -19.16
C ALA A 49 3.82 -12.85 -20.02
N ARG A 50 4.92 -13.56 -19.76
CA ARG A 50 5.27 -14.82 -20.43
C ARG A 50 4.24 -15.91 -20.16
N ARG A 51 3.79 -16.05 -18.91
CA ARG A 51 2.83 -17.08 -18.48
C ARG A 51 1.42 -16.83 -19.00
N ALA A 52 0.99 -15.57 -19.06
CA ALA A 52 -0.31 -15.16 -19.56
C ALA A 52 -0.30 -14.74 -21.06
N ASN A 53 0.84 -14.87 -21.74
CA ASN A 53 1.06 -14.48 -23.13
C ASN A 53 0.70 -13.00 -23.46
N ILE A 54 0.95 -12.08 -22.52
CA ILE A 54 0.65 -10.64 -22.65
C ILE A 54 1.78 -9.95 -23.42
N ARG A 55 1.47 -9.46 -24.61
CA ARG A 55 2.46 -8.92 -25.56
C ARG A 55 2.01 -7.59 -26.13
N PHE A 56 2.97 -6.77 -26.53
CA PHE A 56 2.74 -5.52 -27.26
C PHE A 56 3.64 -5.44 -28.50
N ARG A 57 3.39 -4.46 -29.37
CA ARG A 57 4.25 -4.13 -30.51
C ARG A 57 4.57 -2.64 -30.48
N ARG A 58 5.85 -2.28 -30.65
CA ARG A 58 6.29 -0.87 -30.69
C ARG A 58 5.83 -0.11 -31.94
N LYS A 59 5.63 -0.84 -33.05
CA LYS A 59 5.21 -0.30 -34.35
C LYS A 59 4.18 -1.24 -34.97
N PRO A 60 3.28 -0.73 -35.85
CA PRO A 60 2.46 -1.58 -36.70
C PRO A 60 3.34 -2.60 -37.43
N GLN A 61 2.90 -3.86 -37.49
CA GLN A 61 3.63 -4.98 -38.10
C GLN A 61 4.99 -5.36 -37.46
N GLY A 62 5.38 -4.73 -36.33
CA GLY A 62 6.58 -5.09 -35.59
C GLY A 62 6.51 -6.46 -34.91
N ARG A 63 7.68 -7.02 -34.56
CA ARG A 63 7.77 -8.25 -33.75
C ARG A 63 7.10 -8.01 -32.38
N PRO A 64 6.22 -8.91 -31.91
CA PRO A 64 5.66 -8.82 -30.56
C PRO A 64 6.75 -8.98 -29.49
N GLU A 65 6.68 -8.14 -28.47
CA GLU A 65 7.53 -8.16 -27.26
C GLU A 65 6.65 -8.42 -26.04
N TYR A 66 7.15 -9.10 -25.01
CA TYR A 66 6.44 -9.23 -23.73
C TYR A 66 6.47 -7.89 -22.99
N VAL A 67 5.37 -7.53 -22.34
CA VAL A 67 5.33 -6.37 -21.45
C VAL A 67 5.99 -6.69 -20.12
N HIS A 68 6.40 -5.66 -19.39
CA HIS A 68 6.65 -5.80 -17.95
C HIS A 68 5.36 -5.55 -17.18
N THR A 69 5.15 -6.30 -16.09
CA THR A 69 4.02 -6.09 -15.19
C THR A 69 4.49 -5.60 -13.82
N LEU A 70 3.73 -4.67 -13.26
CA LEU A 70 3.91 -4.16 -11.91
C LEU A 70 2.59 -4.26 -11.15
N ASN A 71 2.68 -4.40 -9.84
CA ASN A 71 1.53 -4.32 -8.95
C ASN A 71 1.95 -3.64 -7.64
N GLY A 72 0.99 -3.04 -6.95
CA GLY A 72 1.21 -2.36 -5.68
C GLY A 72 -0.12 -2.08 -4.99
N SER A 73 -0.20 -2.33 -3.68
CA SER A 73 -1.39 -1.98 -2.91
C SER A 73 -1.44 -0.46 -2.68
N GLY A 74 -2.61 0.16 -2.77
CA GLY A 74 -2.76 1.60 -2.59
C GLY A 74 -3.95 1.99 -1.71
N LEU A 75 -4.18 1.40 -0.54
CA LEU A 75 -3.31 0.64 0.39
C LEU A 75 -4.14 -0.50 1.02
N ALA A 76 -3.57 -1.29 1.92
CA ALA A 76 -4.32 -2.27 2.72
C ALA A 76 -5.20 -1.58 3.78
N LEU A 77 -6.50 -1.43 3.47
CA LEU A 77 -7.45 -0.67 4.28
C LEU A 77 -7.47 -1.03 5.78
N PRO A 78 -7.52 -2.31 6.21
CA PRO A 78 -7.62 -2.64 7.63
C PRO A 78 -6.43 -2.11 8.45
N ARG A 79 -5.20 -2.29 7.94
CA ARG A 79 -3.96 -1.86 8.62
C ARG A 79 -3.83 -0.34 8.62
N VAL A 80 -4.28 0.33 7.56
CA VAL A 80 -4.34 1.81 7.52
C VAL A 80 -5.33 2.35 8.56
N ILE A 81 -6.51 1.72 8.71
CA ILE A 81 -7.49 2.14 9.72
C ILE A 81 -6.90 1.99 11.13
N ILE A 82 -6.26 0.85 11.44
CA ILE A 82 -5.59 0.63 12.73
C ILE A 82 -4.61 1.77 13.04
N ALA A 83 -3.65 2.01 12.15
CA ALA A 83 -2.65 3.05 12.34
C ALA A 83 -3.26 4.46 12.44
N LEU A 84 -4.34 4.75 11.70
CA LEU A 84 -5.05 6.02 11.77
C LEU A 84 -5.72 6.22 13.14
N LEU A 85 -6.46 5.22 13.62
CA LEU A 85 -7.13 5.28 14.91
C LEU A 85 -6.11 5.48 16.04
N GLU A 86 -5.07 4.65 16.08
CA GLU A 86 -4.07 4.68 17.15
C GLU A 86 -3.21 5.95 17.14
N THR A 87 -2.80 6.41 15.96
CA THR A 87 -1.92 7.60 15.85
C THR A 87 -2.66 8.90 16.16
N ASN A 88 -3.97 8.96 15.88
CA ASN A 88 -4.74 10.20 16.00
C ASN A 88 -5.74 10.21 17.17
N GLN A 89 -5.70 9.18 18.03
CA GLN A 89 -6.50 9.13 19.24
C GLN A 89 -6.15 10.31 20.18
N GLN A 90 -7.18 10.88 20.80
CA GLN A 90 -7.09 11.96 21.77
C GLN A 90 -7.31 11.42 23.20
N PRO A 91 -6.91 12.16 24.26
CA PRO A 91 -7.07 11.72 25.64
C PRO A 91 -8.53 11.45 26.07
N ASP A 92 -9.52 12.06 25.41
CA ASP A 92 -10.95 11.86 25.65
C ASP A 92 -11.53 10.65 24.88
N GLY A 93 -10.71 9.91 24.14
CA GLY A 93 -11.11 8.75 23.34
C GLY A 93 -11.60 9.09 21.93
N THR A 94 -11.72 10.37 21.57
CA THR A 94 -12.03 10.77 20.20
C THR A 94 -10.84 10.53 19.26
N VAL A 95 -11.08 10.47 17.95
CA VAL A 95 -10.00 10.34 16.94
C VAL A 95 -10.05 11.51 15.98
N ARG A 96 -8.97 12.29 15.91
CA ARG A 96 -8.85 13.37 14.92
C ARG A 96 -8.65 12.79 13.52
N LEU A 97 -9.49 13.19 12.57
CA LEU A 97 -9.34 12.77 11.18
C LEU A 97 -8.20 13.55 10.51
N PRO A 98 -7.35 12.89 9.70
CA PRO A 98 -6.44 13.58 8.79
C PRO A 98 -7.21 14.57 7.90
N GLU A 99 -6.71 15.79 7.74
CA GLU A 99 -7.39 16.86 6.99
C GLU A 99 -7.80 16.42 5.57
N VAL A 100 -6.95 15.63 4.92
CA VAL A 100 -7.20 15.09 3.57
C VAL A 100 -8.39 14.15 3.48
N LEU A 101 -8.88 13.61 4.60
CA LEU A 101 -10.05 12.72 4.65
C LEU A 101 -11.36 13.48 4.90
N VAL A 102 -11.31 14.69 5.46
CA VAL A 102 -12.50 15.48 5.84
C VAL A 102 -13.50 15.66 4.68
N PRO A 103 -13.10 15.91 3.41
CA PRO A 103 -14.03 16.00 2.29
C PRO A 103 -14.80 14.71 1.98
N TYR A 104 -14.29 13.56 2.42
CA TYR A 104 -14.89 12.24 2.23
C TYR A 104 -15.72 11.78 3.44
N MET A 105 -15.77 12.59 4.49
CA MET A 105 -16.39 12.28 5.79
C MET A 105 -17.48 13.31 6.14
N ASP A 106 -18.18 13.85 5.15
CA ASP A 106 -19.24 14.86 5.33
C ASP A 106 -18.82 16.10 6.15
N GLY A 107 -17.54 16.49 6.06
CA GLY A 107 -16.99 17.61 6.81
C GLY A 107 -16.65 17.31 8.28
N GLN A 108 -16.83 16.06 8.73
CA GLN A 108 -16.41 15.63 10.07
C GLN A 108 -14.89 15.73 10.18
N GLN A 109 -14.43 16.28 11.31
CA GLN A 109 -13.00 16.42 11.64
C GLN A 109 -12.56 15.46 12.75
N VAL A 110 -13.52 14.87 13.46
CA VAL A 110 -13.29 14.02 14.63
C VAL A 110 -14.30 12.87 14.59
N LEU A 111 -13.84 11.66 14.92
CA LEU A 111 -14.69 10.50 15.19
C LEU A 111 -14.95 10.40 16.70
N GLU A 112 -16.22 10.25 17.06
CA GLU A 112 -16.67 10.08 18.44
C GLU A 112 -16.65 8.59 18.83
N PRO A 113 -16.33 8.25 20.10
CA PRO A 113 -16.50 6.90 20.61
C PRO A 113 -17.93 6.41 20.43
N ALA A 114 -18.10 5.12 20.09
CA ALA A 114 -19.41 4.49 20.13
C ALA A 114 -19.95 4.51 21.57
N ARG A 115 -21.20 4.96 21.72
CA ARG A 115 -21.91 4.99 23.00
C ARG A 115 -22.36 3.60 23.44
#